data_AF-W4VN65-F1
#
_entry.id   AF-W4VN65-F1
#
_cell.length_a   1.000
_cell.length_b   1.000
_cell.length_c   1.000
_cell.angle_alpha   90.00
_cell.angle_beta   90.00
_cell.angle_gamma   90.00
#
_symmetry.space_group_name_H-M   'P 1'
#
loop_
_entity.id
_entity.type
_entity.pdbx_description
1 polymer ?
#
loop_
_entity_poly.entity_id
_entity_poly.type
_entity_poly.pdbx_seq_one_letter_code
_entity_poly.pdbx_strand_id
1 'polypeptide(L)'
;MMITLYEQAPLYQVIHKIDTVIAHAGIPEKYIGRNDKKVKTFVLYGDITGETLHDGRPVRRDWAQHYQGSHWIVYGHTPPVLEPRFVNHTVNIDTGCVFGNRLSAFRLPEEHIVSVHSQQPFIQEKFS
;
A
#
# COMPACT_ATOMS: atom_id res chain seq x y z
N MET A 1 0.15 1.08 -25.16
CA MET A 1 1.06 2.18 -24.79
C MET A 1 0.91 2.46 -23.29
N MET A 2 1.93 2.96 -22.58
CA MET A 2 1.88 3.17 -21.11
C MET A 2 0.67 4.01 -20.65
N ILE A 3 0.28 5.02 -21.44
CA ILE A 3 -0.87 5.89 -21.15
C ILE A 3 -2.16 5.07 -21.05
N THR A 4 -2.39 4.16 -22.00
CA THR A 4 -3.58 3.28 -22.00
C THR A 4 -3.64 2.41 -20.74
N LEU A 5 -2.49 1.86 -20.30
CA LEU A 5 -2.43 1.05 -19.08
C LEU A 5 -2.79 1.89 -17.86
N TYR A 6 -2.26 3.11 -17.77
CA TYR A 6 -2.55 4.03 -16.67
C TYR A 6 -4.03 4.42 -16.61
N GLU A 7 -4.62 4.79 -17.75
CA GLU A 7 -6.01 5.23 -17.82
C GLU A 7 -7.01 4.10 -17.52
N GLN A 8 -6.65 2.86 -17.84
CA GLN A 8 -7.48 1.68 -17.62
C GLN A 8 -7.24 1.01 -16.25
N ALA A 9 -6.22 1.43 -15.49
CA ALA A 9 -5.92 0.83 -14.21
C ALA A 9 -7.08 1.07 -13.21
N PRO A 10 -7.63 0.02 -12.58
CA PRO A 10 -8.64 0.20 -11.56
C PRO A 10 -8.05 0.90 -10.34
N LEU A 11 -8.88 1.64 -9.61
CA LEU A 11 -8.46 2.32 -8.38
C LEU A 11 -7.92 1.34 -7.34
N TYR A 12 -8.64 0.24 -7.14
CA TYR A 12 -8.27 -0.92 -6.33
C TYR A 12 -8.92 -2.17 -6.94
N GLN A 13 -8.46 -3.36 -6.56
CA GLN A 13 -9.05 -4.63 -7.02
C GLN A 13 -9.49 -5.50 -5.85
N VAL A 14 -10.63 -6.16 -6.01
CA VAL A 14 -11.14 -7.17 -5.07
C VAL A 14 -11.02 -8.54 -5.71
N ILE A 15 -10.32 -9.46 -5.06
CA ILE A 15 -10.11 -10.84 -5.49
C ILE A 15 -10.92 -11.74 -4.57
N HIS A 16 -12.19 -11.97 -4.95
CA HIS A 16 -13.15 -12.74 -4.14
C HIS A 16 -12.71 -14.17 -3.83
N LYS A 17 -11.93 -14.81 -4.72
CA LYS A 17 -11.53 -16.22 -4.54
C LYS A 17 -10.63 -16.45 -3.32
N ILE A 18 -9.90 -15.42 -2.88
CA ILE A 18 -8.94 -15.47 -1.78
C ILE A 18 -9.18 -14.34 -0.76
N ASP A 19 -10.40 -13.78 -0.74
CA ASP A 19 -10.82 -12.71 0.18
C ASP A 19 -9.79 -11.58 0.35
N THR A 20 -9.28 -11.07 -0.78
CA THR A 20 -8.17 -10.10 -0.80
C THR A 20 -8.54 -8.84 -1.57
N VAL A 21 -8.07 -7.69 -1.08
CA VAL A 21 -8.15 -6.40 -1.75
C VAL A 21 -6.75 -5.82 -1.97
N ILE A 22 -6.48 -5.34 -3.17
CA ILE A 22 -5.21 -4.71 -3.55
C ILE A 22 -5.46 -3.22 -3.80
N ALA A 23 -4.75 -2.36 -3.07
CA ALA A 23 -4.89 -0.91 -3.19
C ALA A 23 -3.53 -0.22 -2.95
N HIS A 24 -3.22 0.85 -3.70
CA HIS A 24 -1.91 1.50 -3.64
C HIS A 24 -1.53 1.96 -2.21
N ALA A 25 -2.34 2.81 -1.58
CA ALA A 25 -2.13 3.25 -0.19
C ALA A 25 -2.94 2.48 0.85
N GLY A 26 -3.64 1.44 0.41
CA GLY A 26 -4.60 0.70 1.22
C GLY A 26 -6.03 1.23 1.08
N ILE A 27 -6.95 0.56 1.79
CA ILE A 27 -8.37 0.90 1.79
C ILE A 27 -9.02 0.34 3.08
N PRO A 28 -9.80 1.12 3.84
CA PRO A 28 -10.55 0.62 4.98
C PRO A 28 -11.75 -0.20 4.52
N GLU A 29 -12.19 -1.17 5.33
CA GLU A 29 -13.32 -2.07 5.03
C GLU A 29 -14.57 -1.32 4.54
N LYS A 30 -14.95 -0.24 5.23
CA LYS A 30 -16.12 0.60 4.92
C LYS A 30 -16.09 1.27 3.53
N TYR A 31 -14.95 1.26 2.85
CA TYR A 31 -14.75 1.84 1.52
C TYR A 31 -14.70 0.80 0.39
N ILE A 32 -14.61 -0.49 0.72
CA ILE A 32 -14.67 -1.57 -0.27
C ILE A 32 -16.05 -1.55 -0.96
N GLY A 33 -16.06 -1.61 -2.29
CA GLY A 33 -17.27 -1.51 -3.12
C GLY A 33 -17.70 -0.07 -3.46
N ARG A 34 -17.00 0.95 -2.96
CA ARG A 34 -17.27 2.37 -3.25
C ARG A 34 -16.21 2.95 -4.19
N ASN A 35 -16.62 3.95 -4.99
CA ASN A 35 -15.76 4.67 -5.95
C ASN A 35 -15.88 6.20 -5.85
N ASP A 36 -16.33 6.72 -4.70
CA ASP A 36 -16.48 8.15 -4.51
C ASP A 36 -15.12 8.87 -4.31
N LYS A 37 -15.14 10.21 -4.36
CA LYS A 37 -13.92 11.03 -4.24
C LYS A 37 -13.12 10.74 -2.97
N LYS A 38 -13.78 10.40 -1.85
CA LYS A 38 -13.07 10.10 -0.59
C LYS A 38 -12.29 8.79 -0.71
N VAL A 39 -12.87 7.77 -1.35
CA VAL A 39 -12.18 6.50 -1.62
C VAL A 39 -11.00 6.72 -2.55
N LYS A 40 -11.18 7.51 -3.62
CA LYS A 40 -10.08 7.86 -4.54
C LYS A 40 -8.92 8.55 -3.81
N THR A 41 -9.23 9.52 -2.96
CA THR A 41 -8.21 10.19 -2.14
C THR A 41 -7.51 9.20 -1.22
N PHE A 42 -8.26 8.33 -0.54
CA PHE A 42 -7.67 7.37 0.39
C PHE A 42 -6.76 6.37 -0.32
N VAL A 43 -7.20 5.77 -1.43
CA VAL A 43 -6.42 4.76 -2.15
C VAL A 43 -5.15 5.33 -2.77
N LEU A 44 -5.14 6.61 -3.14
CA LEU A 44 -3.97 7.26 -3.74
C LEU A 44 -3.03 7.90 -2.71
N TYR A 45 -3.55 8.42 -1.59
CA TYR A 45 -2.78 9.24 -0.65
C TYR A 45 -2.77 8.73 0.80
N GLY A 46 -3.55 7.69 1.10
CA GLY A 46 -3.72 7.13 2.44
C GLY A 46 -4.65 7.93 3.34
N ASP A 47 -4.58 7.65 4.64
CA ASP A 47 -5.33 8.36 5.69
C ASP A 47 -4.63 9.67 6.06
N ILE A 48 -4.86 10.70 5.26
CA ILE A 48 -4.33 12.05 5.51
C ILE A 48 -5.18 12.79 6.55
N THR A 49 -4.55 13.51 7.48
CA THR A 49 -5.27 14.31 8.51
C THR A 49 -5.79 15.63 7.96
N GLY A 50 -5.26 16.08 6.82
CA GLY A 50 -5.44 17.43 6.28
C GLY A 50 -4.35 18.42 6.69
N GLU A 51 -3.48 18.03 7.64
CA GLU A 51 -2.31 18.80 8.05
C GLU A 51 -1.08 18.43 7.20
N THR A 52 -0.10 19.32 7.15
CA THR A 52 1.17 19.12 6.46
C THR A 52 2.34 19.25 7.42
N LEU A 53 3.33 18.37 7.27
CA LEU A 53 4.64 18.49 7.89
C LEU A 53 5.35 19.76 7.37
N HIS A 54 6.42 20.17 8.05
CA HIS A 54 7.22 21.35 7.70
C HIS A 54 7.84 21.28 6.29
N ASP A 55 7.97 20.08 5.73
CA ASP A 55 8.46 19.81 4.38
C ASP A 55 7.34 19.72 3.31
N GLY A 56 6.09 19.99 3.68
CA GLY A 56 4.92 19.97 2.80
C GLY A 56 4.27 18.60 2.59
N ARG A 57 4.82 17.51 3.15
CA ARG A 57 4.17 16.19 3.08
C ARG A 57 2.93 16.14 3.98
N PRO A 58 1.85 15.45 3.58
CA PRO A 58 0.67 15.32 4.44
C PRO A 58 0.98 14.46 5.67
N VAL A 59 0.47 14.87 6.83
CA VAL A 59 0.47 14.07 8.04
C VAL A 59 -0.50 12.90 7.83
N ARG A 60 -0.02 11.68 8.09
CA ARG A 60 -0.77 10.45 7.88
C ARG A 60 -1.05 9.73 9.19
N ARG A 61 -2.24 9.14 9.29
CA ARG A 61 -2.57 8.20 10.36
C ARG A 61 -2.21 6.78 9.95
N ASP A 62 -1.96 5.94 10.95
CA ASP A 62 -1.74 4.51 10.75
C ASP A 62 -3.08 3.77 10.70
N TRP A 63 -3.80 3.91 9.59
CA TRP A 63 -5.12 3.32 9.41
C TRP A 63 -5.14 1.79 9.59
N ALA A 64 -4.02 1.13 9.29
CA ALA A 64 -3.85 -0.31 9.40
C ALA A 64 -4.06 -0.82 10.84
N GLN A 65 -3.66 -0.03 11.85
CA GLN A 65 -3.87 -0.35 13.28
C GLN A 65 -5.35 -0.41 13.64
N HIS A 66 -6.19 0.33 12.92
CA HIS A 66 -7.63 0.41 13.14
C HIS A 66 -8.45 -0.49 12.21
N TYR A 67 -7.79 -1.23 11.32
CA TYR A 67 -8.46 -2.13 10.40
C TYR A 67 -8.93 -3.40 11.13
N GLN A 68 -10.23 -3.67 11.08
CA GLN A 68 -10.88 -4.83 11.71
C GLN A 68 -11.63 -5.70 10.68
N GLY A 69 -11.37 -5.50 9.39
CA GLY A 69 -12.00 -6.26 8.32
C GLY A 69 -11.46 -7.68 8.22
N SER A 70 -12.24 -8.56 7.57
CA SER A 70 -11.84 -9.94 7.32
C SER A 70 -11.01 -10.10 6.05
N HIS A 71 -11.09 -9.15 5.11
CA HIS A 71 -10.32 -9.23 3.87
C HIS A 71 -8.84 -8.93 4.13
N TRP A 72 -7.94 -9.64 3.45
CA TRP A 72 -6.54 -9.23 3.35
C TRP A 72 -6.45 -7.93 2.53
N ILE A 73 -5.82 -6.89 3.08
CA ILE A 73 -5.50 -5.67 2.34
C ILE A 73 -4.00 -5.64 2.02
N VAL A 74 -3.66 -5.82 0.75
CA VAL A 74 -2.28 -5.74 0.26
C VAL A 74 -2.04 -4.35 -0.31
N TYR A 75 -1.04 -3.65 0.23
CA TYR A 75 -0.80 -2.25 -0.11
C TYR A 75 0.69 -1.85 -0.10
N GLY A 76 0.94 -0.57 -0.43
CA GLY A 76 2.24 0.08 -0.45
C GLY A 76 2.18 1.51 0.10
N HIS A 77 2.80 2.47 -0.61
CA HIS A 77 2.66 3.93 -0.45
C HIS A 77 3.30 4.58 0.78
N THR A 78 3.05 4.04 1.99
CA THR A 78 3.65 4.58 3.22
C THR A 78 5.18 4.52 3.10
N PRO A 79 5.96 5.34 3.84
CA PRO A 79 7.41 5.33 3.73
C PRO A 79 7.92 3.89 3.66
N PRO A 80 8.74 3.57 2.66
CA PRO A 80 9.11 2.21 2.40
C PRO A 80 9.68 1.59 3.66
N VAL A 81 9.24 0.38 3.95
CA VAL A 81 9.62 -0.37 5.15
C VAL A 81 10.81 -1.26 4.83
N LEU A 82 11.69 -1.52 5.79
CA LEU A 82 12.84 -2.42 5.54
C LEU A 82 12.38 -3.85 5.26
N GLU A 83 11.30 -4.28 5.92
CA GLU A 83 10.65 -5.57 5.75
C GLU A 83 9.13 -5.38 5.61
N PRO A 84 8.42 -6.27 4.90
CA PRO A 84 6.97 -6.18 4.76
C PRO A 84 6.28 -6.07 6.13
N ARG A 85 5.41 -5.08 6.26
CA ARG A 85 4.77 -4.74 7.53
C ARG A 85 3.38 -5.33 7.60
N PHE A 86 3.20 -6.29 8.50
CA PHE A 86 1.90 -6.87 8.81
C PHE A 86 1.26 -6.17 10.00
N VAL A 87 0.00 -5.76 9.86
CA VAL A 87 -0.83 -5.23 10.94
C VAL A 87 -2.27 -5.67 10.69
N ASN A 88 -2.85 -6.42 11.62
CA ASN A 88 -4.15 -7.06 11.42
C ASN A 88 -4.15 -7.85 10.08
N HIS A 89 -5.25 -7.86 9.33
CA HIS A 89 -5.30 -8.42 7.97
C HIS A 89 -4.84 -7.40 6.91
N THR A 90 -3.76 -6.68 7.17
CA THR A 90 -3.16 -5.76 6.20
C THR A 90 -1.67 -6.02 6.07
N VAL A 91 -1.13 -5.87 4.87
CA VAL A 91 0.30 -6.03 4.60
C VAL A 91 0.80 -4.93 3.66
N ASN A 92 1.77 -4.16 4.14
CA ASN A 92 2.54 -3.26 3.30
C ASN A 92 3.73 -4.03 2.69
N ILE A 93 3.76 -4.15 1.37
CA ILE A 93 4.85 -4.80 0.62
C ILE A 93 5.82 -3.80 -0.05
N ASP A 94 5.58 -2.50 0.09
CA ASP A 94 6.50 -1.46 -0.37
C ASP A 94 7.75 -1.44 0.50
N THR A 95 8.73 -2.19 0.03
CA THR A 95 10.01 -2.41 0.69
C THR A 95 11.12 -1.55 0.09
N GLY A 96 10.77 -0.50 -0.66
CA GLY A 96 11.73 0.50 -1.12
C GLY A 96 12.74 -0.02 -2.15
N CYS A 97 12.29 -0.85 -3.10
CA CYS A 97 13.15 -1.39 -4.18
C CYS A 97 13.94 -0.27 -4.87
N VAL A 98 13.30 0.84 -5.23
CA VAL A 98 13.95 1.97 -5.91
C VAL A 98 14.98 2.69 -5.04
N PHE A 99 14.93 2.51 -3.72
CA PHE A 99 15.87 3.08 -2.75
C PHE A 99 16.93 2.07 -2.30
N GLY A 100 17.13 1.02 -3.08
CA GLY A 100 18.23 0.06 -2.92
C GLY A 100 17.99 -1.05 -1.88
N ASN A 101 16.76 -1.25 -1.43
CA ASN A 101 16.44 -2.38 -0.54
C ASN A 101 15.97 -3.61 -1.34
N ARG A 102 14.66 -3.89 -1.39
CA ARG A 102 14.12 -5.10 -2.07
C ARG A 102 12.78 -4.85 -2.73
N LEU A 103 12.47 -5.66 -3.73
CA LEU A 103 11.12 -5.79 -4.30
C LEU A 103 10.47 -7.01 -3.65
N SER A 104 9.31 -6.82 -3.00
CA SER A 104 8.62 -7.87 -2.25
C SER A 104 7.25 -8.17 -2.84
N ALA A 105 6.87 -9.44 -2.76
CA ALA A 105 5.56 -9.96 -3.11
C ALA A 105 5.00 -10.76 -1.94
N PHE A 106 3.69 -10.65 -1.73
CA PHE A 106 2.95 -11.46 -0.77
C PHE A 106 2.15 -12.51 -1.54
N ARG A 107 2.43 -13.79 -1.27
CA ARG A 107 1.75 -14.92 -1.89
C ARG A 107 0.56 -15.33 -1.05
N LEU A 108 -0.58 -15.46 -1.70
CA LEU A 108 -1.82 -15.94 -1.10
C LEU A 108 -2.35 -17.13 -1.92
N PRO A 109 -2.90 -18.16 -1.26
CA PRO A 109 -3.23 -18.24 0.17
C PRO A 109 -2.09 -18.72 1.08
N GLU A 110 -0.86 -18.89 0.58
CA GLU A 110 0.26 -19.43 1.37
C GLU A 110 0.79 -18.48 2.45
N GLU A 111 0.34 -17.21 2.44
CA GLU A 111 0.73 -16.13 3.35
C GLU A 111 2.26 -15.98 3.48
N HIS A 112 2.96 -16.10 2.34
CA HIS A 112 4.42 -16.15 2.31
C HIS A 112 5.01 -14.94 1.56
N ILE A 113 6.02 -14.31 2.16
CA ILE A 113 6.78 -13.22 1.51
C ILE A 113 7.86 -13.80 0.61
N VAL A 114 7.93 -13.29 -0.62
CA VAL A 114 9.05 -13.52 -1.53
C VAL A 114 9.65 -12.17 -1.89
N SER A 115 10.97 -12.04 -1.77
CA SER A 115 11.65 -10.79 -2.06
C SER A 115 12.91 -11.02 -2.89
N VAL A 116 13.24 -10.05 -3.74
CA VAL A 116 14.49 -9.99 -4.49
C VAL A 116 15.22 -8.69 -4.16
N HIS A 117 16.55 -8.73 -4.12
CA HIS A 117 17.37 -7.56 -3.86
C HIS A 117 17.29 -6.55 -4.99
N SER A 118 17.29 -5.26 -4.62
CA SER A 118 17.45 -4.18 -5.58
C SER A 118 18.86 -4.16 -6.17
N GLN A 119 18.97 -3.64 -7.39
CA GLN A 119 20.25 -3.32 -8.04
C GLN A 119 20.65 -1.85 -7.82
N GLN A 120 19.82 -1.07 -7.12
CA GLN A 120 20.10 0.34 -6.82
C GLN A 120 20.95 0.48 -5.55
N PRO A 121 21.72 1.58 -5.40
CA PRO A 121 22.39 1.91 -4.13
C PRO A 121 21.37 2.13 -3.00
N PHE A 122 21.71 1.69 -1.79
CA PHE A 122 20.86 1.87 -0.61
C PHE A 122 20.84 3.33 -0.15
N ILE A 123 19.64 3.88 0.05
CA ILE A 123 19.41 5.27 0.50
C ILE A 123 18.68 5.24 1.85
N GLN A 124 19.44 5.33 2.95
CA GLN A 124 18.91 5.15 4.31
C GLN A 124 17.85 6.19 4.68
N GLU A 125 18.00 7.43 4.20
CA GLU A 125 17.14 8.58 4.52
C GLU A 125 15.70 8.43 3.97
N LYS A 126 15.45 7.39 3.16
CA LYS A 126 14.12 7.07 2.61
C LYS A 126 13.30 6.13 3.48
N PHE A 127 13.90 5.55 4.51
CA PHE A 127 13.27 4.59 5.43
C PHE A 127 13.00 5.17 6.83
N SER A 128 13.27 6.47 7.02
CA SER A 128 13.09 7.22 8.28
C SER A 128 11.84 8.09 8.29
#